data_AF-A0A4C2EIM9-F1
#
_entry.id   AF-A0A4C2EIM9-F1
#
_cell.length_a   1.000
_cell.length_b   1.000
_cell.length_c   1.000
_cell.angle_alpha   90.00
_cell.angle_beta   90.00
_cell.angle_gamma   90.00
#
_symmetry.space_group_name_H-M   'P 1'
#
loop_
_entity.id
_entity.type
_entity.pdbx_description
1 polymer ?
#
loop_
_entity_poly.entity_id
_entity_poly.type
_entity_poly.pdbx_seq_one_letter_code
_entity_poly.pdbx_strand_id
1 'polypeptide(L)'
;MSSEITVEGVTTAEVSELKRAVRGNTGVDIVEANAETVELVGEQEGLRELDRTLWVRELAANQYGQPSLASVDRSVRTQLRKAV
;
A
#
# COMPACT_ATOMS: atom_id res chain seq x y z
N MET A 1 7.69 5.13 -17.84
CA MET A 1 8.89 4.78 -17.05
C MET A 1 8.38 4.16 -15.77
N SER A 2 8.82 2.95 -15.47
CA SER A 2 8.59 2.32 -14.17
C SER A 2 9.50 2.97 -13.12
N SER A 3 9.00 3.08 -11.90
CA SER A 3 9.72 3.59 -10.75
C SER A 3 9.85 2.48 -9.71
N GLU A 4 11.06 2.33 -9.17
CA GLU A 4 11.33 1.53 -7.98
C GLU A 4 11.14 2.42 -6.76
N ILE A 5 10.34 1.94 -5.80
CA ILE A 5 9.96 2.70 -4.62
C ILE A 5 10.06 1.82 -3.38
N THR A 6 10.78 2.29 -2.38
CA THR A 6 10.85 1.64 -1.07
C THR A 6 9.89 2.30 -0.11
N VAL A 7 8.93 1.53 0.40
CA VAL A 7 8.05 1.93 1.48
C VAL A 7 8.70 1.52 2.81
N GLU A 8 9.16 2.50 3.57
CA GLU A 8 9.88 2.29 4.83
C GLU A 8 8.99 2.38 6.08
N GLY A 9 9.47 1.80 7.18
CA GLY A 9 8.85 1.92 8.50
C GLY A 9 7.49 1.25 8.58
N VAL A 10 7.32 0.14 7.86
CA VAL A 10 6.11 -0.67 7.86
C VAL A 10 6.19 -1.78 8.91
N THR A 11 5.05 -2.22 9.38
CA THR A 11 4.86 -3.36 10.27
C THR A 11 4.44 -4.59 9.46
N THR A 12 4.54 -5.79 10.04
CA THR A 12 4.11 -7.03 9.39
C THR A 12 2.62 -7.01 8.96
N ALA A 13 1.77 -6.33 9.72
CA ALA A 13 0.35 -6.15 9.37
C ALA A 13 0.19 -5.26 8.12
N GLU A 14 0.92 -4.15 8.08
CA GLU A 14 0.95 -3.23 6.93
C GLU A 14 1.51 -3.89 5.68
N VAL A 15 2.57 -4.70 5.81
CA VAL A 15 3.12 -5.51 4.71
C VAL A 15 2.06 -6.47 4.16
N SER A 16 1.31 -7.13 5.04
CA SER A 16 0.27 -8.08 4.64
C SER A 16 -0.88 -7.39 3.90
N GLU A 17 -1.31 -6.22 4.38
CA GLU A 17 -2.38 -5.47 3.75
C GLU A 17 -1.96 -4.79 2.44
N LEU A 18 -0.71 -4.33 2.35
CA LEU A 18 -0.13 -3.82 1.11
C LEU A 18 -0.04 -4.94 0.05
N LYS A 19 0.44 -6.15 0.42
CA LYS A 19 0.41 -7.33 -0.47
C LYS A 19 -1.01 -7.62 -0.98
N ARG A 20 -2.01 -7.48 -0.12
CA ARG A 20 -3.41 -7.68 -0.50
C ARG A 20 -3.92 -6.60 -1.45
N ALA A 21 -3.50 -5.35 -1.27
CA ALA A 21 -3.87 -4.23 -2.16
C ALA A 21 -3.22 -4.40 -3.54
N VAL A 22 -1.94 -4.75 -3.58
CA VAL A 22 -1.17 -4.95 -4.81
C VAL A 22 -1.73 -6.11 -5.64
N ARG A 23 -2.19 -7.22 -5.04
CA ARG A 23 -2.83 -8.33 -5.79
C ARG A 23 -4.03 -7.90 -6.64
N GLY A 24 -4.68 -6.79 -6.31
CA GLY A 24 -5.81 -6.24 -7.07
C GLY A 24 -5.41 -5.18 -8.10
N ASN A 25 -4.13 -4.84 -8.22
CA ASN A 25 -3.61 -3.75 -9.06
C ASN A 25 -2.61 -4.32 -10.09
N THR A 26 -2.87 -4.10 -11.38
CA THR A 26 -2.01 -4.61 -12.47
C THR A 26 -0.83 -3.70 -12.83
N GLY A 27 -0.76 -2.50 -12.25
CA GLY A 27 0.26 -1.49 -12.56
C GLY A 27 1.36 -1.36 -11.49
N VAL A 28 1.32 -2.18 -10.44
CA VAL A 28 2.33 -2.21 -9.37
C VAL A 28 2.60 -3.65 -8.97
N ASP A 29 3.86 -4.00 -8.78
CA ASP A 29 4.32 -5.27 -8.23
C ASP A 29 5.15 -5.05 -6.96
N ILE A 30 5.17 -6.06 -6.10
CA ILE A 30 6.10 -6.13 -4.96
C ILE A 30 7.31 -6.95 -5.39
N VAL A 31 8.48 -6.33 -5.35
CA VAL A 31 9.76 -6.98 -5.68
C VAL A 31 10.33 -7.67 -4.46
N GLU A 32 10.36 -6.97 -3.32
CA GLU A 32 10.86 -7.48 -2.06
C GLU A 32 10.00 -6.97 -0.89
N ALA A 33 9.88 -7.76 0.17
CA ALA A 33 9.20 -7.33 1.39
C ALA A 33 9.78 -8.06 2.60
N ASN A 34 10.20 -7.30 3.61
CA ASN A 34 10.63 -7.82 4.91
C ASN A 34 9.75 -7.25 6.04
N ALA A 35 10.20 -7.33 7.29
CA ALA A 35 9.42 -6.88 8.44
C ALA A 35 9.33 -5.35 8.59
N GLU A 36 10.17 -4.59 7.89
CA GLU A 36 10.36 -3.15 8.06
C GLU A 36 10.24 -2.34 6.75
N THR A 37 10.46 -3.00 5.60
CA THR A 37 10.42 -2.36 4.27
C THR A 37 9.66 -3.21 3.24
N VAL A 38 9.08 -2.53 2.26
CA VAL A 38 8.51 -3.14 1.05
C VAL A 38 9.00 -2.38 -0.18
N GLU A 39 9.56 -3.12 -1.13
CA GLU A 39 10.00 -2.59 -2.42
C GLU A 39 8.92 -2.84 -3.48
N LEU A 40 8.53 -1.76 -4.14
CA LEU A 40 7.52 -1.73 -5.18
C LEU A 40 8.13 -1.33 -6.51
N VAL A 41 7.70 -1.97 -7.58
CA VAL A 41 7.93 -1.52 -8.96
C VAL A 41 6.60 -1.21 -9.59
N GLY A 42 6.45 -0.03 -10.17
CA GLY A 42 5.23 0.31 -10.88
C GLY A 42 5.35 1.58 -11.69
N GLU A 43 4.40 1.78 -12.59
CA GLU A 43 4.27 3.06 -13.28
C GLU A 43 3.58 4.08 -12.36
N GLN A 44 3.79 5.38 -12.63
CA GLN A 44 3.17 6.45 -11.84
C GLN A 44 1.64 6.32 -11.77
N GLU A 45 1.01 5.84 -12.84
CA GLU A 45 -0.43 5.58 -12.85
C GLU A 45 -0.83 4.41 -11.94
N GLY A 46 -0.08 3.31 -11.98
CA GLY A 46 -0.28 2.17 -11.08
C GLY A 46 -0.14 2.55 -9.60
N LEU A 47 0.87 3.37 -9.27
CA LEU A 47 1.08 3.86 -7.90
C LEU A 47 -0.07 4.76 -7.42
N ARG A 48 -0.62 5.61 -8.31
CA ARG A 48 -1.83 6.40 -8.02
C ARG A 48 -3.06 5.53 -7.83
N GLU A 49 -3.19 4.46 -8.62
CA GLU A 49 -4.28 3.49 -8.47
C GLU A 49 -4.17 2.71 -7.16
N LEU A 50 -2.94 2.36 -6.74
CA LEU A 50 -2.69 1.70 -5.46
C LEU A 50 -3.07 2.61 -4.29
N ASP A 51 -2.69 3.89 -4.34
CA ASP A 51 -3.10 4.90 -3.36
C ASP A 51 -4.62 5.00 -3.24
N ARG A 52 -5.33 5.04 -4.38
CA ARG A 52 -6.81 5.07 -4.41
C ARG A 52 -7.40 3.78 -3.84
N THR A 53 -6.84 2.63 -4.17
CA THR A 53 -7.31 1.32 -3.66
C THR A 53 -7.21 1.26 -2.15
N LEU A 54 -6.07 1.68 -1.58
CA LEU A 54 -5.88 1.76 -0.13
C LEU A 54 -6.87 2.74 0.52
N TRP A 55 -7.15 3.88 -0.12
CA TRP A 55 -8.13 4.83 0.39
C TRP A 55 -9.56 4.27 0.39
N VAL A 56 -9.98 3.59 -0.67
CA VAL A 56 -11.31 2.94 -0.73
C VAL A 56 -11.45 1.88 0.37
N ARG A 57 -10.39 1.08 0.59
CA ARG A 57 -10.36 0.08 1.66
C ARG A 57 -10.40 0.72 3.05
N GLU A 58 -9.68 1.83 3.27
CA GLU A 58 -9.75 2.62 4.50
C GLU A 58 -11.19 3.09 4.78
N LEU A 59 -11.86 3.63 3.77
CA LEU A 59 -13.26 4.09 3.90
C LEU A 59 -14.21 2.93 4.20
N ALA A 60 -14.07 1.81 3.51
CA ALA A 60 -14.88 0.62 3.76
C ALA A 60 -14.64 0.06 5.17
N ALA A 61 -13.38 -0.07 5.60
CA ALA A 61 -13.03 -0.53 6.93
C ALA A 61 -13.65 0.37 8.02
N ASN A 62 -13.64 1.69 7.86
CA ASN A 62 -14.34 2.61 8.75
C ASN A 62 -15.85 2.38 8.74
N GLN A 63 -16.46 2.21 7.56
CA GLN A 63 -17.90 1.96 7.42
C GLN A 63 -18.35 0.68 8.13
N TYR A 64 -17.52 -0.37 8.11
CA TYR A 64 -17.83 -1.67 8.73
C TYR A 64 -17.29 -1.83 10.15
N GLY A 65 -16.84 -0.75 10.81
CA GLY A 65 -16.39 -0.79 12.20
C GLY A 65 -15.08 -1.55 12.41
N GLN A 66 -14.16 -1.49 11.44
CA GLN A 66 -12.84 -2.11 11.45
C GLN A 66 -11.72 -1.05 11.57
N PRO A 67 -11.61 -0.33 12.71
CA PRO A 67 -10.70 0.81 12.83
C PRO A 67 -9.23 0.42 12.72
N SER A 68 -8.85 -0.77 13.19
CA SER A 68 -7.48 -1.28 13.04
C SER A 68 -7.10 -1.45 11.57
N LEU A 69 -7.97 -2.03 10.75
CA LEU A 69 -7.73 -2.17 9.31
C LEU A 69 -7.67 -0.81 8.61
N ALA A 70 -8.59 0.09 8.94
CA ALA A 70 -8.58 1.45 8.41
C ALA A 70 -7.27 2.20 8.74
N SER A 71 -6.75 2.02 9.96
CA SER A 71 -5.49 2.64 10.38
C SER A 71 -4.28 2.08 9.63
N VAL A 72 -4.28 0.77 9.35
CA VAL A 72 -3.25 0.11 8.56
C VAL A 72 -3.24 0.64 7.13
N ASP A 73 -4.41 0.66 6.47
CA ASP A 73 -4.52 1.16 5.09
C ASP A 73 -4.09 2.64 4.98
N ARG A 74 -4.49 3.47 5.95
CA ARG A 74 -4.05 4.88 6.03
C ARG A 74 -2.54 5.00 6.19
N SER A 75 -1.95 4.19 7.05
CA SER A 75 -0.52 4.23 7.35
C SER A 75 0.29 3.85 6.12
N VAL A 76 -0.02 2.71 5.48
CA VAL A 76 0.59 2.29 4.22
C VAL A 76 0.48 3.37 3.15
N ARG A 77 -0.71 3.96 2.99
CA ARG A 77 -0.95 5.04 2.04
C ARG A 77 -0.08 6.27 2.32
N THR A 78 0.11 6.61 3.59
CA THR A 78 0.96 7.73 4.00
C THR A 78 2.42 7.47 3.66
N GLN A 79 2.92 6.25 3.88
CA GLN A 79 4.30 5.91 3.53
C GLN A 79 4.50 5.83 2.02
N LEU A 80 3.56 5.24 1.28
CA LEU A 80 3.59 5.21 -0.19
C LEU A 80 3.72 6.63 -0.78
N ARG A 81 2.92 7.59 -0.28
CA ARG A 81 2.96 8.99 -0.75
C ARG A 81 4.25 9.74 -0.43
N LYS A 82 5.01 9.31 0.59
CA LYS A 82 6.32 9.90 0.89
C LYS A 82 7.41 9.36 -0.03
N ALA A 83 7.21 8.15 -0.54
CA ALA A 83 8.18 7.43 -1.34
C ALA A 83 8.02 7.69 -2.87
N VAL A 84 6.87 8.24 -3.30
CA VAL A 84 6.58 8.74 -4.66
C VAL A 84 6.90 10.22 -4.79
#